data_AF-L9WJV1-F1
#
_entry.id   AF-L9WJV1-F1
#
_cell.length_a   1.000
_cell.length_b   1.000
_cell.length_c   1.000
_cell.angle_alpha   90.00
_cell.angle_beta   90.00
_cell.angle_gamma   90.00
#
_symmetry.space_group_name_H-M   'P 1'
#
loop_
_entity.id
_entity.type
_entity.pdbx_description
1 polymer ?
#
loop_
_entity_poly.entity_id
_entity_poly.type
_entity_poly.pdbx_seq_one_letter_code
_entity_poly.pdbx_strand_id
1 'polypeptide(L)'
;MTIPTDEVASITFRRDTTLQGNKLLGWFFAIITVLLVLVVYAVSFAGQITDPDVDLVTVFMCFLVLGGLSTTYDYLNGEDYDIIVTDIRTDRGDSHVFTGRMKNTEFVEACRELAESDLETRNQNETLKTALGD
;
A
#
# COMPACT_ATOMS: atom_id res chain seq x y z
N MET A 1 -10.72 12.16 19.51
CA MET A 1 -11.60 13.22 18.98
C MET A 1 -12.87 12.52 18.51
N THR A 2 -14.02 12.87 19.08
CA THR A 2 -15.30 12.20 18.84
C THR A 2 -16.22 13.17 18.12
N ILE A 3 -16.78 12.77 16.98
CA ILE A 3 -17.75 13.58 16.23
C ILE A 3 -19.15 13.16 16.66
N PRO A 4 -19.99 14.08 17.16
CA PRO A 4 -21.39 13.80 17.48
C PRO A 4 -22.13 13.36 16.21
N THR A 5 -22.76 12.19 16.24
CA THR A 5 -23.42 11.59 15.07
C THR A 5 -24.70 12.33 14.67
N ASP A 6 -25.26 13.11 15.57
CA ASP A 6 -26.46 13.94 15.39
C ASP A 6 -26.22 15.21 14.57
N GLU A 7 -24.97 15.60 14.34
CA GLU A 7 -24.58 16.79 13.58
C GLU A 7 -23.99 16.46 12.19
N VAL A 8 -24.05 15.19 11.76
CA VAL A 8 -23.44 14.73 10.50
C VAL A 8 -24.39 14.92 9.33
N ALA A 9 -24.04 15.81 8.41
CA ALA A 9 -24.82 16.13 7.21
C ALA A 9 -24.55 15.14 6.07
N SER A 10 -23.29 14.74 5.89
CA SER A 10 -22.90 13.79 4.84
C SER A 10 -21.55 13.13 5.14
N ILE A 11 -21.39 11.89 4.67
CA ILE A 11 -20.14 11.14 4.72
C ILE A 11 -19.77 10.76 3.29
N THR A 12 -18.58 11.15 2.84
CA THR A 12 -18.07 10.83 1.50
C THR A 12 -16.85 9.93 1.62
N PHE A 13 -16.88 8.78 0.95
CA PHE A 13 -15.74 7.87 0.85
C PHE A 13 -15.05 8.04 -0.51
N ARG A 14 -13.74 8.27 -0.48
CA ARG A 14 -12.91 8.32 -1.68
C ARG A 14 -11.80 7.29 -1.55
N ARG A 15 -11.75 6.38 -2.52
CA ARG A 15 -10.67 5.41 -2.66
C ARG A 15 -9.56 6.01 -3.50
N ASP A 16 -8.34 5.98 -2.97
CA ASP A 16 -7.14 6.33 -3.70
C ASP A 16 -6.33 5.05 -3.97
N THR A 17 -6.27 4.69 -5.25
CA THR A 17 -5.54 3.52 -5.76
C THR A 17 -4.15 3.90 -6.29
N THR A 18 -3.69 5.14 -6.13
CA THR A 18 -2.37 5.58 -6.66
C THR A 18 -1.18 4.84 -6.04
N LEU A 19 -1.39 4.23 -4.87
CA LEU A 19 -0.44 3.34 -4.21
C LEU A 19 -0.56 1.87 -4.62
N GLN A 20 -1.46 1.51 -5.55
CA GLN A 20 -1.56 0.16 -6.09
C GLN A 20 -0.18 -0.32 -6.54
N GLY A 21 0.14 -1.54 -6.10
CA GLY A 21 1.45 -2.15 -6.14
C GLY A 21 2.22 -1.73 -7.38
N ASN A 22 3.18 -0.83 -7.17
CA ASN A 22 4.15 -0.44 -8.19
C ASN A 22 5.06 -1.64 -8.45
N LYS A 23 4.53 -2.65 -9.14
CA LYS A 23 5.23 -3.87 -9.53
C LYS A 23 6.53 -3.52 -10.24
N LEU A 24 6.54 -2.44 -11.02
CA LEU A 24 7.74 -1.89 -11.65
C LEU A 24 8.84 -1.55 -10.64
N LEU A 25 8.49 -0.95 -9.51
CA LEU A 25 9.43 -0.64 -8.42
C LEU A 25 9.89 -1.93 -7.71
N GLY A 26 8.99 -2.90 -7.52
CA GLY A 26 9.36 -4.24 -7.04
C GLY A 26 10.37 -4.95 -7.94
N TRP A 27 10.16 -4.91 -9.26
CA TRP A 27 11.10 -5.43 -10.26
C TRP A 27 12.43 -4.68 -10.27
N PHE A 28 12.41 -3.35 -10.10
CA PHE A 28 13.63 -2.54 -9.96
C PHE A 28 14.47 -2.99 -8.75
N PHE A 29 13.84 -3.14 -7.59
CA PHE A 29 14.53 -3.65 -6.40
C PHE A 29 14.98 -5.12 -6.56
N ALA A 30 14.22 -5.94 -7.28
CA ALA A 30 14.62 -7.33 -7.56
C ALA A 30 15.92 -7.38 -8.36
N ILE A 31 16.04 -6.55 -9.40
CA ILE A 31 17.25 -6.46 -10.23
C ILE A 31 18.45 -5.99 -9.40
N ILE A 32 18.28 -4.96 -8.57
CA ILE A 32 19.34 -4.48 -7.67
C ILE A 32 19.78 -5.58 -6.70
N THR A 33 18.83 -6.32 -6.14
CA THR A 33 19.11 -7.41 -5.21
C THR A 33 19.90 -8.53 -5.87
N VAL A 34 19.54 -8.92 -7.11
CA VAL A 34 20.30 -9.90 -7.89
C VAL A 34 21.73 -9.41 -8.17
N LEU A 35 21.90 -8.14 -8.54
CA LEU A 35 23.23 -7.55 -8.74
C LEU A 35 24.07 -7.59 -7.46
N LEU A 36 23.50 -7.24 -6.31
CA LEU A 36 24.18 -7.32 -5.02
C LEU A 36 24.64 -8.75 -4.70
N VAL A 37 23.79 -9.75 -4.93
CA VAL A 37 24.16 -11.17 -4.74
C VAL A 37 25.32 -11.57 -5.64
N LEU A 38 25.32 -11.15 -6.91
CA LEU A 38 26.41 -11.44 -7.83
C LEU A 38 27.74 -10.79 -7.40
N VAL A 39 27.68 -9.56 -6.89
CA VAL A 39 28.86 -8.86 -6.35
C VAL A 39 29.43 -9.60 -5.15
N VAL A 40 28.57 -9.97 -4.18
CA VAL A 40 28.99 -10.76 -3.00
C VAL A 40 29.63 -12.08 -3.42
N TYR A 41 29.01 -12.79 -4.37
CA TYR A 41 29.52 -14.05 -4.89
C TYR A 41 30.89 -13.89 -5.57
N ALA A 42 31.07 -12.84 -6.39
CA ALA A 42 32.33 -12.57 -7.09
C ALA A 42 33.46 -12.23 -6.11
N VAL A 43 33.21 -11.37 -5.12
CA VAL A 43 34.18 -11.04 -4.05
C VAL A 43 34.54 -12.29 -3.25
N SER A 44 33.55 -13.14 -3.00
CA SER A 44 33.73 -14.39 -2.25
C SER A 44 34.65 -15.39 -2.96
N PHE A 45 34.46 -15.57 -4.27
CA PHE A 45 35.24 -16.53 -5.06
C PHE A 45 36.59 -15.98 -5.54
N ALA A 46 36.77 -14.67 -5.59
CA ALA A 46 38.03 -14.02 -5.96
C ALA A 46 39.11 -14.12 -4.86
N GLY A 47 38.85 -14.82 -3.74
CA GLY A 47 39.81 -15.02 -2.65
C GLY A 47 40.00 -13.80 -1.74
N GLN A 48 39.18 -12.76 -1.89
CA GLN A 48 39.29 -11.52 -1.12
C GLN A 48 38.69 -11.61 0.31
N ILE A 49 37.92 -12.65 0.65
CA ILE A 49 37.29 -12.77 1.99
C ILE A 49 38.33 -12.93 3.12
N THR A 50 39.56 -13.32 2.81
CA THR A 50 40.63 -13.44 3.81
C THR A 50 41.14 -12.09 4.31
N ASP A 51 40.72 -10.97 3.70
CA ASP A 51 41.04 -9.60 4.12
C ASP A 51 39.93 -9.06 5.07
N PRO A 52 40.26 -8.67 6.32
CA PRO A 52 39.28 -8.23 7.31
C PRO A 52 38.44 -7.00 6.88
N ASP A 53 38.96 -6.14 6.01
CA ASP A 53 38.18 -5.01 5.46
C ASP A 53 37.10 -5.49 4.47
N VAL A 54 37.36 -6.58 3.75
CA VAL A 54 36.42 -7.20 2.82
C VAL A 54 35.33 -7.98 3.56
N ASP A 55 35.64 -8.53 4.74
CA ASP A 55 34.66 -9.25 5.56
C ASP A 55 33.54 -8.32 6.06
N LEU A 56 33.87 -7.11 6.54
CA LEU A 56 32.88 -6.13 6.97
C LEU A 56 31.98 -5.66 5.80
N VAL A 57 32.56 -5.42 4.62
CA VAL A 57 31.82 -5.04 3.41
C VAL A 57 30.89 -6.17 2.97
N THR A 58 31.34 -7.42 3.06
CA THR A 58 30.55 -8.62 2.72
C THR A 58 29.36 -8.77 3.66
N VAL A 59 29.56 -8.59 4.97
CA VAL A 59 28.48 -8.60 5.96
C VAL A 59 27.45 -7.50 5.68
N PHE A 60 27.91 -6.27 5.39
CA PHE A 60 27.02 -5.16 5.04
C PHE A 60 26.21 -5.43 3.76
N MET A 61 26.86 -6.00 2.73
CA MET A 61 26.18 -6.40 1.49
C MET A 61 25.12 -7.48 1.74
N CYS A 62 25.37 -8.44 2.63
CA CYS A 62 24.37 -9.44 3.02
C CYS A 62 23.13 -8.80 3.64
N PHE A 63 23.28 -7.78 4.49
CA PHE A 63 22.14 -7.02 5.03
C PHE A 63 21.36 -6.30 3.92
N LEU A 64 22.05 -5.72 2.93
CA LEU A 64 21.39 -5.08 1.79
C LEU A 64 20.62 -6.10 0.93
N VAL A 65 21.16 -7.30 0.73
CA VAL A 65 20.47 -8.38 0.02
C VAL A 65 19.20 -8.80 0.78
N LEU A 66 19.28 -8.98 2.10
CA LEU A 66 18.12 -9.33 2.92
C LEU A 66 17.04 -8.22 2.90
N GLY A 67 17.45 -6.96 3.04
CA GLY A 67 16.55 -5.81 2.92
C GLY A 67 15.92 -5.69 1.53
N GLY A 68 16.71 -5.93 0.48
CA GLY A 68 16.26 -5.96 -0.91
C GLY A 68 15.24 -7.06 -1.17
N LEU A 69 15.50 -8.29 -0.69
CA LEU A 69 14.57 -9.42 -0.78
C LEU A 69 13.24 -9.12 -0.07
N SER A 70 13.30 -8.61 1.17
CA SER A 70 12.10 -8.24 1.93
C SER A 70 11.29 -7.17 1.19
N THR A 71 11.95 -6.13 0.70
CA THR A 71 11.32 -5.03 -0.02
C THR A 71 10.70 -5.51 -1.34
N THR A 72 11.42 -6.32 -2.12
CA THR A 72 10.91 -6.93 -3.35
C THR A 72 9.72 -7.83 -3.07
N TYR A 73 9.77 -8.63 -2.01
CA TYR A 73 8.65 -9.48 -1.60
C TYR A 73 7.41 -8.64 -1.25
N ASP A 74 7.58 -7.58 -0.47
CA ASP A 74 6.49 -6.67 -0.10
C ASP A 74 5.89 -5.95 -1.32
N TYR A 75 6.71 -5.55 -2.30
CA TYR A 75 6.19 -4.90 -3.52
C TYR A 75 5.54 -5.86 -4.52
N LEU A 76 5.96 -7.12 -4.58
CA LEU A 76 5.44 -8.10 -5.54
C LEU A 76 4.30 -8.95 -4.98
N ASN A 77 4.35 -9.28 -3.69
CA ASN A 77 3.43 -10.17 -3.00
C ASN A 77 2.69 -9.50 -1.83
N GLY A 78 3.08 -8.28 -1.44
CA GLY A 78 2.33 -7.53 -0.44
C GLY A 78 0.93 -7.23 -0.96
N GLU A 79 -0.06 -7.34 -0.08
CA GLU A 79 -1.44 -7.03 -0.43
C GLU A 79 -1.57 -5.56 -0.82
N ASP A 80 -2.33 -5.28 -1.88
CA ASP A 80 -2.65 -3.92 -2.28
C ASP A 80 -3.50 -3.27 -1.17
N TYR A 81 -2.88 -2.35 -0.44
CA TYR A 81 -3.57 -1.48 0.51
C TYR A 81 -4.08 -0.26 -0.23
N ASP A 82 -5.40 -0.12 -0.29
CA ASP A 82 -6.04 1.09 -0.76
C ASP A 82 -6.08 2.12 0.39
N ILE A 83 -5.86 3.39 0.05
CA ILE A 83 -6.13 4.48 1.00
C ILE A 83 -7.60 4.87 0.84
N ILE A 84 -8.34 4.79 1.94
CA ILE A 84 -9.71 5.26 2.01
C ILE A 84 -9.70 6.60 2.74
N VAL A 85 -10.08 7.65 2.02
CA VAL A 85 -10.28 8.98 2.57
C VAL A 85 -11.77 9.13 2.85
N THR A 86 -12.11 9.36 4.13
CA THR A 86 -13.48 9.61 4.58
C THR A 86 -13.61 11.07 4.95
N ASP A 87 -14.45 11.81 4.23
CA ASP A 87 -14.79 13.20 4.54
C ASP A 87 -16.16 13.22 5.22
N ILE A 88 -16.21 13.70 6.46
CA ILE A 88 -17.43 13.89 7.24
C ILE A 88 -17.71 15.39 7.29
N ARG A 89 -18.82 15.82 6.70
CA ARG A 89 -19.31 17.19 6.80
C ARG A 89 -20.40 17.30 7.85
N THR A 90 -20.30 18.30 8.72
CA THR A 90 -21.33 18.62 9.70
C THR A 90 -22.27 19.72 9.21
N ASP A 91 -23.45 19.81 9.81
CA ASP A 91 -24.48 20.81 9.46
C ASP A 91 -23.99 22.25 9.67
N ARG A 92 -23.00 22.43 10.55
CA ARG A 92 -22.37 23.72 10.87
C ARG A 92 -21.30 24.13 9.86
N GLY A 93 -21.01 23.28 8.88
CA GLY A 93 -20.01 23.53 7.83
C GLY A 93 -18.61 23.05 8.17
N ASP A 94 -18.41 22.37 9.29
CA ASP A 94 -17.11 21.74 9.60
C ASP A 94 -16.90 20.51 8.72
N SER A 95 -15.66 20.31 8.25
CA SER A 95 -15.26 19.12 7.49
C SER A 95 -14.14 18.42 8.23
N HIS A 96 -14.32 17.12 8.46
CA HIS A 96 -13.36 16.25 9.10
C HIS A 96 -12.90 15.18 8.12
N VAL A 97 -11.60 15.12 7.86
CA VAL A 97 -11.01 14.14 6.95
C VAL A 97 -10.29 13.07 7.77
N PHE A 98 -10.69 11.82 7.56
CA PHE A 98 -10.02 10.64 8.11
C PHE A 98 -9.39 9.83 6.98
N THR A 99 -8.15 9.41 7.18
CA THR A 99 -7.45 8.55 6.24
C THR A 99 -7.21 7.19 6.88
N GLY A 100 -7.71 6.14 6.23
CA GLY A 100 -7.50 4.75 6.61
C GLY A 100 -6.74 4.00 5.53
N ARG A 101 -6.01 2.96 5.93
CA ARG A 101 -5.49 1.95 5.01
C ARG A 101 -6.37 0.71 5.15
N MET A 102 -6.88 0.20 4.03
CA MET A 102 -7.72 -1.00 4.01
C MET A 102 -7.34 -1.86 2.82
N LYS A 103 -7.39 -3.19 2.97
CA LYS A 103 -7.15 -4.09 1.84
C LYS A 103 -8.33 -4.02 0.86
N ASN A 104 -8.09 -4.32 -0.40
CA ASN A 104 -9.15 -4.37 -1.41
C ASN A 104 -10.29 -5.34 -1.02
N THR A 105 -9.96 -6.53 -0.51
CA THR A 105 -10.96 -7.52 -0.05
C THR A 105 -11.79 -7.01 1.12
N GLU A 106 -11.14 -6.40 2.12
CA GLU A 106 -11.79 -5.75 3.26
C GLU A 106 -12.67 -4.58 2.81
N PHE A 107 -12.22 -3.80 1.82
CA PHE A 107 -13.02 -2.72 1.23
C PHE A 107 -14.28 -3.25 0.53
N VAL A 108 -14.15 -4.30 -0.28
CA VAL A 108 -15.29 -4.92 -0.96
C VAL A 108 -16.28 -5.49 0.06
N GLU A 109 -15.79 -6.13 1.11
CA GLU A 109 -16.63 -6.66 2.18
C GLU A 109 -17.35 -5.55 2.95
N ALA A 110 -16.66 -4.47 3.31
CA ALA A 110 -17.27 -3.31 3.95
C ALA A 110 -18.33 -2.64 3.05
N CYS A 111 -18.09 -2.57 1.74
CA CYS A 111 -19.11 -2.10 0.78
C CYS A 111 -20.31 -3.06 0.69
N ARG A 112 -20.09 -4.38 0.80
CA ARG A 112 -21.16 -5.38 0.84
C ARG A 112 -22.02 -5.22 2.08
N GLU A 113 -21.40 -5.10 3.25
CA GLU A 113 -22.09 -4.85 4.53
C GLU A 113 -22.86 -3.52 4.49
N LEU A 114 -22.29 -2.47 3.90
CA LEU A 114 -22.97 -1.19 3.73
C LEU A 114 -24.17 -1.28 2.78
N ALA A 115 -24.05 -2.01 1.68
CA ALA A 115 -25.15 -2.24 0.73
C ALA A 115 -26.28 -3.08 1.34
N GLU A 116 -25.95 -3.98 2.27
CA GLU A 116 -26.91 -4.78 3.03
C GLU A 116 -27.52 -4.02 4.22
N SER A 117 -26.98 -2.84 4.56
CA SER A 117 -27.49 -2.01 5.64
C SER A 117 -28.70 -1.17 5.20
N ASP A 118 -29.58 -0.85 6.15
CA ASP A 118 -30.73 0.04 5.94
C ASP A 118 -30.33 1.54 5.81
N LEU A 119 -29.04 1.84 5.60
CA LEU A 119 -28.55 3.19 5.44
C LEU A 119 -28.77 3.67 4.01
N GLU A 120 -29.37 4.85 3.85
CA GLU A 120 -29.48 5.48 2.52
C GLU A 120 -28.09 5.80 1.99
N THR A 121 -27.70 5.19 0.87
CA THR A 121 -26.42 5.39 0.22
C THR A 121 -26.60 5.87 -1.21
N ARG A 122 -25.65 6.67 -1.70
CA ARG A 122 -25.62 7.13 -3.10
C ARG A 122 -24.28 6.84 -3.72
N ASN A 123 -24.28 6.15 -4.86
CA ASN A 123 -23.07 5.93 -5.63
C ASN A 123 -22.73 7.17 -6.46
N GLN A 124 -21.60 7.80 -6.18
CA GLN A 124 -21.08 8.97 -6.92
C GLN A 124 -19.99 8.61 -7.94
N ASN A 125 -19.76 7.32 -8.20
CA ASN A 125 -18.75 6.87 -9.15
C ASN A 125 -19.32 6.89 -10.58
N GLU A 126 -18.81 7.80 -11.40
CA GLU A 126 -19.25 8.01 -12.78
C GLU A 126 -19.06 6.77 -13.68
N THR A 127 -18.01 5.98 -13.44
CA THR A 127 -17.76 4.73 -14.19
C THR A 127 -18.80 3.67 -13.86
N LEU A 128 -19.17 3.54 -12.59
CA LEU A 128 -20.19 2.59 -12.13
C LEU A 128 -21.60 3.03 -12.52
N LYS A 129 -21.94 4.32 -12.45
CA LYS A 129 -23.21 4.85 -12.96
C LYS A 129 -23.43 4.46 -14.42
N THR A 130 -22.40 4.66 -15.25
CA THR A 130 -22.43 4.30 -16.67
C THR A 130 -22.60 2.79 -16.90
N ALA A 131 -21.98 1.95 -16.06
CA ALA A 131 -22.05 0.49 -16.19
C ALA A 131 -23.36 -0.11 -15.68
N LEU A 132 -24.01 0.53 -14.70
CA LEU A 132 -25.26 0.09 -14.08
C LEU A 132 -26.51 0.63 -14.79
N GLY A 133 -26.35 1.61 -15.69
CA GLY A 133 -27.43 2.09 -16.55
C GLY A 133 -28.43 3.00 -15.84
N ASP A 134 -27.94 3.86 -14.95
CA ASP A 134 -28.69 5.00 -14.40
C ASP A 134 -28.41 6.30 -15.19
#